data_AF-A0A2Z4MMV0-F1
#
_entry.id   AF-A0A2Z4MMV0-F1
#
_cell.length_a   1.000
_cell.length_b   1.000
_cell.length_c   1.000
_cell.angle_alpha   90.00
_cell.angle_beta   90.00
_cell.angle_gamma   90.00
#
_symmetry.space_group_name_H-M   'P 1'
#
loop_
_entity.id
_entity.type
_entity.pdbx_description
1 polymer ?
#
loop_
_entity_poly.entity_id
_entity_poly.type
_entity_poly.pdbx_seq_one_letter_code
_entity_poly.pdbx_strand_id
1 'polypeptide(L)'
;MVNGIKRQMGFTLILTGLLHTVVGLFFYAEPLQQIVANGFWNAVGREEDAAFWFMMWGFLLILLGYMADWLMKKKGMEPPVAFGWTILGICVVGAIAMPVSGFWLGLPQAGILLRK
;
A
#
# COMPACT_ATOMS: atom_id res chain seq x y z
N MET A 1 7.54 -20.39 -14.45
CA MET A 1 7.59 -18.92 -14.56
C MET A 1 6.19 -18.38 -14.37
N VAL A 2 6.03 -17.39 -13.48
CA VAL A 2 4.75 -16.69 -13.30
C VAL A 2 4.43 -15.90 -14.56
N ASN A 3 3.29 -16.16 -15.19
CA ASN A 3 2.91 -15.58 -16.48
C ASN A 3 1.57 -14.83 -16.39
N GLY A 4 1.26 -14.05 -17.43
CA GLY A 4 -0.02 -13.33 -17.55
C GLY A 4 -0.18 -12.19 -16.53
N ILE A 5 -1.45 -11.89 -16.20
CA ILE A 5 -1.81 -10.74 -15.35
C ILE A 5 -1.22 -10.82 -13.93
N LYS A 6 -1.07 -12.04 -13.40
CA LYS A 6 -0.53 -12.29 -12.05
C LYS A 6 0.91 -11.78 -11.92
N ARG A 7 1.71 -11.90 -12.98
CA ARG A 7 3.10 -11.40 -13.04
C ARG A 7 3.21 -9.89 -12.85
N GLN A 8 2.14 -9.14 -13.11
CA GLN A 8 2.11 -7.68 -12.97
C GLN A 8 1.63 -7.20 -11.59
N MET A 9 1.21 -8.11 -10.70
CA MET A 9 0.59 -7.72 -9.43
C MET A 9 1.55 -7.01 -8.47
N GLY A 10 2.85 -7.28 -8.55
CA GLY A 10 3.84 -6.52 -7.79
C GLY A 10 3.86 -5.06 -8.26
N PHE A 11 3.93 -4.84 -9.56
CA PHE A 11 3.87 -3.50 -10.14
C PHE A 11 2.56 -2.76 -9.86
N THR A 12 1.39 -3.41 -9.93
CA THR A 12 0.11 -2.74 -9.60
C THR A 12 0.05 -2.32 -8.13
N LEU A 13 0.66 -3.10 -7.23
CA LEU A 13 0.74 -2.76 -5.81
C LEU A 13 1.67 -1.56 -5.58
N ILE A 14 2.78 -1.47 -6.32
CA ILE A 14 3.63 -0.27 -6.35
C ILE A 14 2.82 0.95 -6.79
N LEU A 15 2.08 0.84 -7.90
CA LEU A 15 1.25 1.96 -8.39
C LEU A 15 0.18 2.38 -7.36
N THR A 16 -0.40 1.42 -6.64
CA THR A 16 -1.36 1.71 -5.57
C THR A 16 -0.70 2.46 -4.42
N GLY A 17 0.49 2.02 -3.98
CA GLY A 17 1.25 2.71 -2.94
C GLY A 17 1.69 4.12 -3.37
N LEU A 18 2.10 4.30 -4.64
CA LEU A 18 2.40 5.62 -5.20
C LEU A 18 1.19 6.54 -5.21
N LEU A 19 0.05 6.06 -5.71
CA LEU A 19 -1.20 6.83 -5.71
C LEU A 19 -1.61 7.21 -4.28
N HIS A 20 -1.54 6.26 -3.34
CA HIS A 20 -1.84 6.50 -1.93
C HIS A 20 -0.92 7.59 -1.35
N THR A 21 0.39 7.48 -1.56
CA THR A 21 1.39 8.45 -1.10
C THR A 21 1.10 9.85 -1.66
N VAL A 22 0.83 9.96 -2.96
CA VAL A 22 0.51 11.23 -3.62
C VAL A 22 -0.77 11.83 -3.05
N VAL A 23 -1.84 11.05 -2.89
CA VAL A 23 -3.08 11.49 -2.24
C VAL A 23 -2.78 12.01 -0.82
N GLY A 24 -1.94 11.30 -0.07
CA GLY A 24 -1.54 11.70 1.28
C GLY A 24 -0.83 13.06 1.31
N LEU A 25 0.06 13.32 0.35
CA LEU A 25 0.78 14.59 0.25
C LEU A 25 -0.17 15.76 -0.01
N PHE A 26 -1.28 15.55 -0.73
CA PHE A 26 -2.28 16.59 -0.96
C PHE A 26 -3.23 16.78 0.23
N PHE A 27 -3.79 15.70 0.78
CA PHE A 27 -4.79 15.78 1.84
C PHE A 27 -4.20 16.11 3.22
N TYR A 28 -2.95 15.71 3.48
CA TYR A 28 -2.26 15.95 4.75
C TYR A 28 -1.10 16.95 4.61
N ALA A 29 -1.14 17.83 3.59
CA ALA A 29 -0.06 18.79 3.32
C ALA A 29 0.31 19.62 4.56
N GLU A 30 -0.69 20.17 5.26
CA GLU A 30 -0.48 21.01 6.43
C GLU A 30 0.12 20.23 7.63
N PRO A 31 -0.45 19.11 8.10
CA PRO A 31 0.18 18.30 9.15
C PRO A 31 1.60 17.81 8.80
N LEU A 32 1.86 17.46 7.52
CA LEU A 32 3.19 17.06 7.09
C LEU A 32 4.19 18.21 7.12
N GLN A 33 3.77 19.42 6.75
CA GLN A 33 4.59 20.63 6.88
C GLN A 33 4.89 20.95 8.35
N GLN A 34 3.93 20.75 9.25
CA GLN A 34 4.13 20.92 10.70
C GLN A 34 5.17 19.94 11.25
N ILE A 35 5.11 18.65 10.86
CA ILE A 35 6.14 17.67 11.23
C ILE A 35 7.54 18.16 10.81
N VAL A 36 7.68 18.68 9.59
CA VAL A 36 8.96 19.17 9.08
C VAL A 36 9.40 20.44 9.80
N ALA A 37 8.48 21.39 10.03
CA ALA A 37 8.78 22.67 10.68
C ALA A 37 9.19 22.51 12.15
N ASN A 38 8.59 21.54 12.85
CA ASN A 38 8.89 21.26 14.26
C ASN A 38 10.15 20.42 14.46
N GLY A 39 10.78 19.96 13.36
CA GLY A 39 11.94 19.07 13.38
C GLY A 39 11.51 17.63 13.65
N PHE A 40 11.91 16.70 12.77
CA PHE A 40 11.38 15.32 12.73
C PHE A 40 11.39 14.54 14.06
N TRP A 41 12.26 14.87 15.00
CA TRP A 41 12.32 14.22 16.31
C TRP A 41 11.19 14.68 17.22
N ASN A 42 10.32 13.74 17.64
CA ASN A 42 9.17 14.01 18.53
C ASN A 42 8.20 15.09 18.00
N ALA A 43 8.07 15.20 16.66
CA ALA A 43 7.17 16.16 16.02
C ALA A 43 5.80 15.60 15.61
N VAL A 44 5.56 14.30 15.78
CA VAL A 44 4.25 13.69 15.49
C VAL A 44 3.39 13.75 16.75
N GLY A 45 2.45 14.68 16.76
CA GLY A 45 1.43 14.81 17.80
C GLY A 45 0.10 14.21 17.36
N ARG A 46 -0.98 14.61 18.05
CA ARG A 46 -2.34 14.11 17.80
C ARG A 46 -2.89 14.53 16.43
N GLU A 47 -2.49 15.70 15.94
CA GLU A 47 -3.00 16.27 14.68
C GLU A 47 -2.26 15.70 13.47
N GLU A 48 -1.01 15.26 13.66
CA GLU A 48 -0.13 14.77 12.62
C GLU A 48 -0.04 13.23 12.55
N ASP A 49 -0.50 12.52 13.58
CA ASP A 49 -0.46 11.05 13.67
C ASP A 49 -1.09 10.37 12.45
N ALA A 50 -2.29 10.79 12.06
CA ALA A 50 -2.98 10.25 10.89
C ALA A 50 -2.19 10.48 9.59
N ALA A 51 -1.61 11.67 9.42
CA ALA A 51 -0.80 12.02 8.26
C ALA A 51 0.47 11.15 8.17
N PHE A 52 1.15 10.97 9.30
CA PHE A 52 2.35 10.16 9.39
C PHE A 52 2.07 8.69 9.06
N TRP A 53 1.07 8.09 9.69
CA TRP A 53 0.69 6.70 9.43
C TRP A 53 0.21 6.47 8.01
N PHE A 54 -0.60 7.39 7.47
CA PHE A 54 -1.05 7.34 6.09
C PHE A 54 0.13 7.33 5.12
N MET A 55 1.11 8.21 5.35
CA MET A 55 2.31 8.28 4.51
C MET A 55 3.17 7.00 4.63
N MET A 56 3.36 6.50 5.84
CA MET A 56 4.13 5.28 6.09
C MET A 56 3.48 4.05 5.46
N TRP A 57 2.15 3.99 5.48
CA TRP A 57 1.41 2.93 4.80
C TRP A 57 1.64 2.96 3.28
N GLY A 58 1.65 4.15 2.67
CA GLY A 58 1.98 4.32 1.25
C GLY A 58 3.35 3.76 0.87
N PHE A 59 4.38 4.12 1.63
CA PHE A 59 5.74 3.60 1.40
C PHE A 59 5.86 2.10 1.66
N LEU A 60 5.18 1.57 2.67
CA LEU A 60 5.14 0.14 2.94
C LEU A 60 4.50 -0.63 1.76
N LEU A 61 3.40 -0.12 1.19
CA LEU A 61 2.78 -0.71 0.01
C LEU A 61 3.73 -0.74 -1.20
N ILE A 62 4.48 0.34 -1.42
CA ILE A 62 5.49 0.40 -2.49
C ILE A 62 6.56 -0.66 -2.27
N LEU A 63 7.09 -0.79 -1.04
CA LEU A 63 8.11 -1.79 -0.71
C LEU A 63 7.58 -3.21 -0.93
N LEU A 64 6.38 -3.53 -0.44
CA LEU A 64 5.75 -4.84 -0.61
C LEU A 64 5.49 -5.15 -2.09
N GLY A 65 5.02 -4.17 -2.85
CA GLY A 65 4.85 -4.28 -4.30
C GLY A 65 6.17 -4.57 -5.02
N TYR A 66 7.24 -3.86 -4.65
CA TYR A 66 8.58 -4.09 -5.18
C TYR A 66 9.09 -5.51 -4.88
N MET A 67 8.94 -5.97 -3.64
CA MET A 67 9.33 -7.34 -3.25
C MET A 67 8.55 -8.39 -4.06
N ALA A 68 7.23 -8.23 -4.20
CA ALA A 68 6.41 -9.12 -5.00
C ALA A 68 6.80 -9.10 -6.50
N ASP A 69 7.07 -7.92 -7.06
CA ASP A 69 7.50 -7.76 -8.45
C ASP A 69 8.85 -8.43 -8.70
N TRP A 70 9.80 -8.23 -7.79
CA TRP A 70 11.11 -8.86 -7.83
C TRP A 70 11.01 -10.39 -7.76
N LEU A 71 10.21 -10.94 -6.84
CA LEU A 71 9.98 -12.39 -6.75
C LEU A 71 9.44 -12.95 -8.07
N MET A 72 8.40 -12.34 -8.63
CA MET A 72 7.75 -12.85 -9.83
C MET A 72 8.58 -12.66 -11.10
N LYS A 73 9.22 -11.50 -11.27
CA LYS A 73 9.93 -11.16 -12.51
C LYS A 73 11.40 -11.58 -12.51
N LYS A 74 12.08 -11.57 -11.36
CA LYS A 74 13.51 -11.92 -11.26
C LYS A 74 13.75 -13.33 -10.76
N LYS A 75 12.90 -13.85 -9.85
CA LYS A 75 13.02 -15.22 -9.33
C LYS A 75 12.05 -16.21 -9.99
N GLY A 76 11.05 -15.72 -10.72
CA GLY A 76 10.03 -16.59 -11.33
C GLY A 76 9.16 -17.31 -10.30
N MET A 77 9.15 -16.80 -9.05
CA MET A 77 8.45 -17.35 -7.90
C MET A 77 7.23 -16.48 -7.56
N GLU A 78 6.16 -17.11 -7.13
CA GLU A 78 5.00 -16.38 -6.60
C GLU A 78 5.24 -15.98 -5.14
N PRO A 79 4.71 -14.82 -4.69
CA PRO A 79 4.61 -14.54 -3.27
C PRO A 79 3.82 -15.65 -2.55
N PRO A 80 4.07 -15.90 -1.24
CA PRO A 80 3.29 -16.86 -0.48
C PRO A 80 1.79 -16.55 -0.55
N VAL A 81 0.93 -17.56 -0.57
CA VAL A 81 -0.53 -17.38 -0.61
C VAL A 81 -1.05 -16.51 0.55
N ALA A 82 -0.37 -16.55 1.70
CA ALA A 82 -0.63 -15.70 2.84
C ALA A 82 -0.56 -14.20 2.49
N PHE A 83 0.31 -13.79 1.56
CA PHE A 83 0.40 -12.41 1.10
C PHE A 83 -0.92 -11.94 0.46
N GLY A 84 -1.52 -12.76 -0.41
CA GLY A 84 -2.80 -12.46 -1.04
C GLY A 84 -3.95 -12.41 -0.03
N TRP A 85 -4.01 -13.37 0.90
CA TRP A 85 -5.04 -13.39 1.95
C TRP A 85 -4.92 -12.22 2.92
N THR A 86 -3.71 -11.80 3.28
CA THR A 86 -3.49 -10.65 4.15
C THR A 86 -3.95 -9.35 3.48
N ILE A 87 -3.62 -9.14 2.20
CA ILE A 87 -4.13 -7.97 1.45
C ILE A 87 -5.66 -8.01 1.40
N LEU A 88 -6.26 -9.16 1.10
CA LEU A 88 -7.72 -9.30 1.08
C LEU A 88 -8.35 -8.93 2.43
N GLY A 89 -7.83 -9.49 3.53
CA GLY A 89 -8.34 -9.24 4.88
C GLY A 89 -8.27 -7.77 5.27
N ILE A 90 -7.11 -7.13 5.05
CA ILE A 90 -6.92 -5.70 5.32
C ILE A 90 -7.89 -4.85 4.49
N CYS A 91 -7.99 -5.12 3.19
CA CYS A 91 -8.86 -4.36 2.31
C CYS A 91 -10.34 -4.55 2.60
N VAL A 92 -10.79 -5.75 2.98
CA VAL A 92 -12.19 -6.00 3.37
C VAL A 92 -12.52 -5.25 4.65
N VAL A 93 -11.69 -5.38 5.69
CA VAL A 93 -11.90 -4.66 6.96
C VAL A 93 -11.89 -3.15 6.73
N GLY A 94 -10.93 -2.66 5.95
CA GLY A 94 -10.81 -1.25 5.60
C GLY A 94 -11.99 -0.72 4.78
N ALA A 95 -12.49 -1.48 3.79
CA ALA A 95 -13.64 -1.10 3.00
C ALA A 95 -14.94 -1.07 3.82
N ILE A 96 -15.08 -1.95 4.81
CA ILE A 96 -16.24 -1.95 5.73
C ILE A 96 -16.14 -0.76 6.70
N ALA A 97 -14.98 -0.56 7.33
CA ALA A 97 -14.78 0.50 8.31
C ALA A 97 -14.78 1.90 7.67
N MET A 98 -14.26 2.02 6.45
CA MET A 98 -14.14 3.26 5.69
C MET A 98 -14.57 3.06 4.23
N PRO A 99 -15.88 3.06 3.94
CA PRO A 99 -16.38 2.82 2.58
C PRO A 99 -15.90 3.84 1.55
N VAL A 100 -15.72 5.10 1.94
CA VAL A 100 -15.17 6.15 1.07
C VAL A 100 -13.65 6.19 1.23
N SER A 101 -12.96 5.19 0.67
CA SER A 101 -11.50 5.04 0.78
C SER A 101 -10.88 4.31 -0.42
N GLY A 102 -9.55 4.21 -0.43
CA GLY A 102 -8.81 3.48 -1.47
C GLY A 102 -8.78 1.95 -1.31
N PHE A 103 -9.33 1.38 -0.22
CA PHE A 103 -9.22 -0.07 0.05
C PHE A 103 -9.81 -0.94 -1.05
N TRP A 104 -10.81 -0.43 -1.78
CA TRP A 104 -11.41 -1.10 -2.94
C TRP A 104 -10.40 -1.47 -4.03
N LEU A 105 -9.33 -0.68 -4.21
CA LEU A 105 -8.30 -0.95 -5.22
C LEU A 105 -7.47 -2.19 -4.90
N GLY A 106 -7.33 -2.57 -3.63
CA GLY A 106 -6.56 -3.75 -3.21
C GLY A 106 -7.33 -5.07 -3.36
N LEU A 107 -8.67 -5.04 -3.37
CA LEU A 107 -9.50 -6.24 -3.53
C LEU A 107 -9.26 -6.99 -4.86
N PRO A 108 -9.29 -6.35 -6.04
CA PRO A 108 -9.00 -7.05 -7.30
C PRO A 108 -7.56 -7.57 -7.36
N GLN A 109 -6.60 -6.85 -6.75
CA GLN A 109 -5.21 -7.28 -6.69
C GLN A 109 -5.05 -8.55 -5.85
N ALA A 110 -5.69 -8.60 -4.68
CA ALA A 110 -5.74 -9.80 -3.84
C ALA A 110 -6.42 -10.97 -4.57
N GLY A 111 -7.55 -10.69 -5.24
CA GLY A 111 -8.27 -11.68 -6.04
C GLY A 111 -7.42 -12.31 -7.14
N ILE A 112 -6.57 -11.53 -7.83
CA ILE A 112 -5.66 -12.04 -8.86
C ILE A 112 -4.49 -12.83 -8.23
N LEU A 113 -3.93 -12.36 -7.11
CA LEU A 113 -2.85 -13.06 -6.39
C LEU A 113 -3.28 -14.44 -5.89
N LEU A 114 -4.56 -14.61 -5.55
CA LEU A 114 -5.13 -15.87 -5.05
C LEU A 114 -5.57 -16.85 -6.15
N ARG A 115 -5.53 -16.46 -7.44
CA ARG A 115 -5.85 -17.37 -8.56
C ARG A 115 -4.76 -18.43 -8.71
N LYS A 116 -5.18 -19.66 -8.99
CA LYS A 116 -4.30 -20.78 -9.36
C LYS A 116 -3.96 -20.75 -10.85
#